data_AF-A0A6P8IZF5-F1
#
_entry.id   AF-A0A6P8IZF5-F1
#
_cell.length_a   1.000
_cell.length_b   1.000
_cell.length_c   1.000
_cell.angle_alpha   90.00
_cell.angle_beta   90.00
_cell.angle_gamma   90.00
#
_symmetry.space_group_name_H-M   'P 1'
#
loop_
_entity.id
_entity.type
_entity.pdbx_description
1 polymer ?
#
loop_
_entity_poly.entity_id
_entity_poly.type
_entity_poly.pdbx_seq_one_letter_code
_entity_poly.pdbx_strand_id
1 'polypeptide(L)'
;MADRFRSPKSKEEESSLVSEATPKATQYNTKWGIKVFEEWQQQRPNKLAMLEHVGVAGLKGDDVQDLTDYLEHMLPNTLNFWLCKFVGEVAKKNGERYPPKTLYLLICAINRHLSETRGENALNVLNKADKRQVTLLGVLNELP
;
A
#
# COMPACT_ATOMS: atom_id res chain seq x y z
N MET A 1 -5.84 -45.13 21.33
CA MET A 1 -5.75 -44.77 19.90
C MET A 1 -5.40 -43.30 19.85
N ALA A 2 -4.32 -42.92 19.19
CA ALA A 2 -4.01 -41.51 18.99
C ALA A 2 -4.99 -40.95 17.95
N ASP A 3 -5.71 -39.90 18.31
CA ASP A 3 -6.59 -39.21 17.36
C ASP A 3 -5.73 -38.54 16.28
N ARG A 4 -6.20 -38.58 15.02
CA ARG A 4 -5.49 -38.06 13.86
C ARG A 4 -5.37 -36.54 13.91
N PHE A 5 -6.29 -35.88 14.61
CA PHE A 5 -6.44 -34.44 14.59
C PHE A 5 -5.96 -33.80 15.90
N ARG A 6 -5.37 -32.60 15.78
CA ARG A 6 -4.98 -31.78 16.92
C ARG A 6 -6.20 -31.01 17.44
N SER A 7 -6.13 -30.60 18.70
CA SER A 7 -7.09 -29.66 19.28
C SER A 7 -7.15 -28.34 18.49
N PRO A 8 -8.28 -27.61 18.54
CA PRO A 8 -8.40 -26.28 17.94
C PRO A 8 -7.29 -25.35 18.41
N LYS A 9 -6.75 -24.57 17.47
CA LYS A 9 -5.65 -23.64 17.74
C LYS A 9 -6.14 -22.43 18.53
N SER A 10 -5.24 -21.85 19.32
CA SER A 10 -5.50 -20.53 19.91
C SER A 10 -5.25 -19.43 18.87
N LYS A 11 -5.75 -18.22 19.14
CA LYS A 11 -5.52 -17.04 18.28
C LYS A 11 -4.03 -16.73 18.12
N GLU A 12 -3.24 -16.95 19.16
CA GLU A 12 -1.81 -16.72 19.19
C GLU A 12 -1.07 -17.74 18.31
N GLU A 13 -1.48 -19.01 18.36
CA GLU A 13 -0.95 -20.08 17.51
C GLU A 13 -1.32 -19.85 16.03
N GLU A 14 -2.53 -19.40 15.74
CA GLU A 14 -2.91 -19.01 14.38
C GLU A 14 -2.07 -17.85 13.86
N SER A 15 -1.81 -16.84 14.69
CA SER A 15 -0.99 -15.68 14.33
C SER A 15 0.48 -16.05 14.09
N SER A 16 1.06 -16.93 14.93
CA SER A 16 2.44 -17.38 14.75
C SER A 16 2.59 -18.21 13.48
N LEU A 17 1.63 -19.08 13.18
CA LEU A 17 1.65 -19.89 11.96
C LEU A 17 1.53 -19.06 10.68
N VAL A 18 0.70 -18.00 10.69
CA VAL A 18 0.63 -17.07 9.55
C VAL A 18 1.97 -16.37 9.32
N SER A 19 2.64 -15.95 10.40
CA SER A 19 3.97 -15.35 10.35
C SER A 19 5.02 -16.33 9.81
N GLU A 20 5.04 -17.58 10.31
CA GLU A 20 5.96 -18.63 9.89
C GLU A 20 5.73 -19.08 8.45
N ALA A 21 4.48 -19.14 8.01
CA ALA A 21 4.10 -19.50 6.65
C ALA A 21 4.49 -18.42 5.62
N THR A 22 4.60 -17.16 6.04
CA THR A 22 4.98 -16.06 5.16
C THR A 22 6.48 -16.08 4.90
N PRO A 23 6.96 -16.23 3.65
CA PRO A 23 8.38 -16.30 3.36
C PRO A 23 9.14 -15.06 3.88
N LYS A 24 10.34 -15.26 4.45
CA LYS A 24 11.16 -14.17 5.01
C LYS A 24 11.42 -13.04 4.00
N ALA A 25 11.64 -13.38 2.73
CA ALA A 25 11.80 -12.40 1.66
C ALA A 25 10.54 -11.55 1.47
N THR A 26 9.36 -12.16 1.56
CA THR A 26 8.07 -11.49 1.47
C THR A 26 7.88 -10.53 2.64
N GLN A 27 8.20 -10.95 3.87
CA GLN A 27 8.19 -10.06 5.05
C GLN A 27 9.15 -8.87 4.90
N TYR A 28 10.37 -9.14 4.44
CA TYR A 28 11.36 -8.10 4.18
C TYR A 28 10.87 -7.10 3.14
N ASN A 29 10.31 -7.57 2.03
CA ASN A 29 9.78 -6.71 0.98
C ASN A 29 8.58 -5.87 1.46
N THR A 30 7.75 -6.37 2.40
CA THR A 30 6.70 -5.54 3.03
C THR A 30 7.34 -4.39 3.76
N LYS A 31 8.24 -4.70 4.69
CA LYS A 31 8.88 -3.73 5.57
C LYS A 31 9.63 -2.68 4.77
N TRP A 32 10.32 -3.11 3.72
CA TRP A 32 10.99 -2.21 2.80
C TRP A 32 10.01 -1.29 2.06
N GLY A 33 8.93 -1.81 1.50
CA GLY A 33 7.93 -0.99 0.79
C GLY A 33 7.24 0.05 1.67
N ILE A 34 6.89 -0.33 2.90
CA ILE A 34 6.33 0.59 3.90
C ILE A 34 7.33 1.68 4.25
N LYS A 35 8.57 1.30 4.55
CA LYS A 35 9.64 2.27 4.85
C LYS A 35 9.84 3.28 3.72
N VAL A 36 9.85 2.84 2.47
CA VAL A 36 10.00 3.75 1.31
C VAL A 36 8.82 4.73 1.23
N PHE A 37 7.60 4.27 1.49
CA PHE A 37 6.43 5.16 1.54
C PHE A 37 6.51 6.16 2.70
N GLU A 38 6.87 5.73 3.90
CA GLU A 38 7.03 6.59 5.08
C GLU A 38 8.11 7.65 4.86
N GLU A 39 9.26 7.27 4.30
CA GLU A 39 10.35 8.20 3.95
C GLU A 39 9.87 9.26 2.95
N TRP A 40 9.15 8.84 1.90
CA TRP A 40 8.54 9.77 0.95
C TRP A 40 7.51 10.68 1.62
N GLN A 41 6.60 10.14 2.43
CA GLN A 41 5.59 10.90 3.16
C GLN A 41 6.22 11.96 4.08
N GLN A 42 7.32 11.63 4.75
CA GLN A 42 8.03 12.56 5.63
C GLN A 42 8.69 13.69 4.83
N GLN A 43 9.36 13.36 3.73
CA GLN A 43 10.14 14.29 2.90
C GLN A 43 9.28 15.13 1.95
N ARG A 44 8.04 14.69 1.66
CA ARG A 44 7.14 15.41 0.76
C ARG A 44 6.87 16.82 1.29
N PRO A 45 7.13 17.89 0.52
CA PRO A 45 6.97 19.26 0.99
C PRO A 45 5.51 19.67 1.12
N ASN A 46 4.64 19.23 0.19
CA ASN A 46 3.21 19.49 0.26
C ASN A 46 2.47 18.25 0.76
N LYS A 47 1.80 18.38 1.91
CA LYS A 47 0.97 17.32 2.50
C LYS A 47 -0.51 17.69 2.50
N LEU A 48 -0.85 18.91 2.11
CA LEU A 48 -2.23 19.40 2.11
C LEU A 48 -2.90 18.99 0.80
N ALA A 49 -3.97 18.20 0.89
CA ALA A 49 -4.67 17.69 -0.28
C ALA A 49 -5.23 18.81 -1.15
N MET A 50 -5.73 19.89 -0.52
CA MET A 50 -6.29 21.07 -1.21
C MET A 50 -5.27 21.84 -2.06
N LEU A 51 -3.97 21.72 -1.76
CA LEU A 51 -2.90 22.41 -2.49
C LEU A 51 -2.38 21.61 -3.68
N GLU A 52 -2.75 20.33 -3.77
CA GLU A 52 -2.34 19.49 -4.88
C GLU A 52 -3.16 19.80 -6.14
N HIS A 53 -2.47 20.12 -7.25
CA HIS A 53 -3.11 20.10 -8.55
C HIS A 53 -3.60 18.67 -8.84
N VAL A 54 -4.89 18.53 -9.18
CA VAL A 54 -5.55 17.27 -9.56
C VAL A 54 -5.02 16.81 -10.93
N GLY A 55 -3.76 16.37 -10.94
CA GLY A 55 -3.04 15.98 -12.15
C GLY A 55 -3.38 14.58 -12.64
N VAL A 56 -4.08 13.76 -11.83
CA VAL A 56 -4.41 12.39 -12.20
C VAL A 56 -5.86 12.09 -11.80
N ALA A 57 -6.75 12.17 -12.80
CA ALA A 57 -8.12 11.65 -12.81
C ALA A 57 -9.15 12.27 -11.84
N GLY A 58 -9.36 13.59 -11.90
CA GLY A 58 -10.66 14.20 -11.53
C GLY A 58 -11.16 13.97 -10.10
N LEU A 59 -10.31 13.48 -9.19
CA LEU A 59 -10.63 13.35 -7.77
C LEU A 59 -10.74 14.76 -7.19
N LYS A 60 -11.95 15.14 -6.76
CA LYS A 60 -12.16 16.43 -6.09
C LYS A 60 -11.37 16.42 -4.77
N GLY A 61 -10.60 17.48 -4.52
CA GLY A 61 -9.79 17.62 -3.31
C GLY A 61 -10.60 17.57 -2.01
N ASP A 62 -11.91 17.85 -2.08
CA ASP A 62 -12.80 17.92 -0.92
C ASP A 62 -13.02 16.57 -0.21
N ASP A 63 -12.77 15.43 -0.89
CA ASP A 63 -12.94 14.08 -0.33
C ASP A 63 -11.61 13.39 0.03
N VAL A 64 -10.49 14.13 0.02
CA VAL A 64 -9.13 13.62 0.24
C VAL A 64 -8.57 14.19 1.54
N GLN A 65 -8.17 13.32 2.45
CA GLN A 65 -7.49 13.75 3.69
C GLN A 65 -6.03 14.13 3.39
N ASP A 66 -5.48 15.04 4.20
CA ASP A 66 -4.06 15.42 4.15
C ASP A 66 -3.13 14.22 4.40
N LEU A 67 -1.91 14.28 3.88
CA LEU A 67 -0.86 13.26 4.02
C LEU A 67 -0.18 13.32 5.41
N THR A 68 -0.97 13.43 6.47
CA THR A 68 -0.47 13.56 7.84
C THR A 68 -0.74 12.33 8.70
N ASP A 69 -1.69 11.48 8.30
CA ASP A 69 -2.05 10.27 9.05
C ASP A 69 -1.22 9.06 8.61
N TYR A 70 -1.29 7.99 9.39
CA TYR A 70 -0.73 6.70 9.08
C TYR A 70 -1.49 6.03 7.92
N LEU A 71 -0.77 5.25 7.13
CA LEU A 71 -1.30 4.57 5.94
C LEU A 71 -2.53 3.71 6.29
N GLU A 72 -2.52 3.02 7.43
CA GLU A 72 -3.59 2.18 7.94
C GLU A 72 -4.85 2.93 8.38
N HIS A 73 -4.84 4.27 8.49
CA HIS A 73 -6.00 5.07 8.87
C HIS A 73 -6.60 5.89 7.72
N MET A 74 -5.89 6.01 6.59
CA MET A 74 -6.37 6.76 5.43
C MET A 74 -7.63 6.13 4.79
N LEU A 75 -8.58 6.98 4.39
CA LEU A 75 -9.75 6.56 3.64
C LEU A 75 -9.37 6.01 2.24
N PRO A 76 -10.21 5.17 1.62
CA PRO A 76 -9.91 4.58 0.30
C PRO A 76 -9.57 5.59 -0.81
N ASN A 77 -10.27 6.71 -0.86
CA ASN A 77 -10.01 7.77 -1.84
C ASN A 77 -8.68 8.48 -1.55
N THR A 78 -8.41 8.78 -0.27
CA THR A 78 -7.14 9.31 0.23
C THR A 78 -5.97 8.41 -0.17
N LEU A 79 -6.08 7.10 0.07
CA LEU A 79 -5.05 6.12 -0.29
C LEU A 79 -4.76 6.14 -1.79
N ASN A 80 -5.80 6.02 -2.62
CA ASN A 80 -5.61 6.02 -4.07
C ASN A 80 -4.94 7.31 -4.56
N PHE A 81 -5.40 8.46 -4.06
CA PHE A 81 -4.86 9.77 -4.41
C PHE A 81 -3.36 9.87 -4.09
N TRP A 82 -2.98 9.59 -2.84
CA TRP A 82 -1.58 9.71 -2.41
C TRP A 82 -0.68 8.63 -2.99
N LEU A 83 -1.18 7.41 -3.21
CA LEU A 83 -0.42 6.34 -3.87
C LEU A 83 -0.13 6.68 -5.34
N CYS A 84 -1.02 7.37 -6.06
CA CYS A 84 -0.74 7.85 -7.41
C CYS A 84 0.44 8.83 -7.42
N LYS A 85 0.46 9.77 -6.47
CA LYS A 85 1.56 10.74 -6.32
C LYS A 85 2.86 10.05 -5.92
N PHE A 86 2.78 9.13 -4.95
CA PHE A 86 3.92 8.33 -4.52
C PHE A 86 4.57 7.59 -5.69
N VAL A 87 3.79 6.87 -6.48
CA VAL A 87 4.31 6.13 -7.65
C VAL A 87 4.94 7.05 -8.68
N GLY A 88 4.38 8.25 -8.89
CA GLY A 88 4.93 9.23 -9.82
C GLY A 88 6.23 9.89 -9.37
N GLU A 89 6.50 9.92 -8.07
CA GLU A 89 7.60 10.67 -7.47
C GLU A 89 8.70 9.80 -6.87
N VAL A 90 8.40 8.55 -6.51
CA VAL A 90 9.36 7.66 -5.88
C VAL A 90 10.49 7.33 -6.84
N ALA A 91 11.72 7.55 -6.37
CA ALA A 91 12.94 7.33 -7.12
C ALA A 91 13.97 6.59 -6.27
N LYS A 92 14.94 5.97 -6.92
CA LYS A 92 16.13 5.43 -6.27
C LYS A 92 16.89 6.57 -5.59
N LYS A 93 17.78 6.23 -4.65
CA LYS A 93 18.65 7.21 -3.96
C LYS A 93 19.52 8.06 -4.90
N ASN A 94 19.85 7.54 -6.09
CA ASN A 94 20.60 8.27 -7.12
C ASN A 94 19.70 9.18 -7.99
N GLY A 95 18.40 9.30 -7.68
CA GLY A 95 17.43 10.09 -8.43
C GLY A 95 16.83 9.39 -9.65
N GLU A 96 17.30 8.20 -10.02
CA GLU A 96 16.72 7.46 -11.15
C GLU A 96 15.34 6.90 -10.79
N ARG A 97 14.46 6.85 -11.79
CA ARG A 97 13.16 6.19 -11.64
C ARG A 97 13.33 4.69 -11.37
N TYR A 98 12.42 4.16 -10.57
CA TYR A 98 12.29 2.71 -10.42
C TYR A 98 11.70 2.10 -11.69
N PRO A 99 12.14 0.89 -12.10
CA PRO A 99 11.48 0.14 -13.17
C PRO A 99 10.02 -0.17 -12.80
N PRO A 100 9.11 -0.34 -13.79
CA PRO A 100 7.69 -0.63 -13.54
C PRO A 100 7.46 -1.83 -12.62
N LYS A 101 8.26 -2.88 -12.79
CA LYS A 101 8.20 -4.07 -11.93
C LYS A 101 8.45 -3.75 -10.46
N THR A 102 9.39 -2.86 -10.17
CA THR A 102 9.70 -2.46 -8.79
C THR A 102 8.59 -1.60 -8.20
N LEU A 103 8.01 -0.69 -8.99
CA LEU A 103 6.86 0.10 -8.57
C LEU A 103 5.66 -0.79 -8.24
N TYR A 104 5.38 -1.79 -9.08
CA TYR A 104 4.34 -2.77 -8.81
C TYR A 104 4.61 -3.54 -7.50
N LEU A 105 5.86 -3.96 -7.26
CA LEU A 105 6.24 -4.63 -6.02
C LEU A 105 6.09 -3.75 -4.78
N LEU A 106 6.37 -2.44 -4.89
CA LEU A 106 6.12 -1.47 -3.81
C LEU A 106 4.62 -1.39 -3.49
N ILE A 107 3.75 -1.29 -4.49
CA ILE A 107 2.31 -1.28 -4.28
C ILE A 107 1.81 -2.61 -3.71
N CYS A 108 2.35 -3.75 -4.16
CA CYS A 108 2.05 -5.06 -3.57
C CYS A 108 2.44 -5.14 -2.08
N ALA A 109 3.59 -4.55 -1.71
CA ALA A 109 4.03 -4.48 -0.32
C ALA A 109 3.04 -3.65 0.53
N ILE A 110 2.62 -2.49 0.03
CA ILE A 110 1.64 -1.62 0.70
C ILE A 110 0.28 -2.32 0.82
N ASN A 111 -0.23 -2.90 -0.26
CA ASN A 111 -1.51 -3.61 -0.28
C ASN A 111 -1.55 -4.75 0.73
N ARG A 112 -0.45 -5.49 0.84
CA ARG A 112 -0.33 -6.59 1.79
C ARG A 112 -0.30 -6.10 3.23
N HIS A 113 0.42 -5.02 3.51
CA HIS A 113 0.41 -4.40 4.84
C HIS A 113 -1.00 -3.92 5.23
N LEU A 114 -1.71 -3.25 4.31
CA LEU A 114 -3.11 -2.84 4.55
C LEU A 114 -4.02 -4.04 4.83
N SER A 115 -3.80 -5.15 4.13
CA SER A 115 -4.54 -6.41 4.32
C SER A 115 -4.26 -7.02 5.70
N GLU A 116 -3.00 -7.04 6.12
CA GLU A 116 -2.57 -7.56 7.42
C GLU A 116 -3.06 -6.69 8.59
N THR A 117 -3.08 -5.36 8.44
CA THR A 117 -3.44 -4.41 9.52
C THR A 117 -4.94 -4.18 9.63
N ARG A 118 -5.67 -4.09 8.50
CA ARG A 118 -7.12 -3.77 8.50
C ARG A 118 -8.04 -5.00 8.45
N GLY A 119 -7.49 -6.19 8.20
CA GLY A 119 -8.26 -7.44 8.14
C GLY A 119 -9.39 -7.39 7.11
N GLU A 120 -10.62 -7.72 7.52
CA GLU A 120 -11.80 -7.76 6.64
C GLU A 120 -12.18 -6.40 6.03
N ASN A 121 -11.78 -5.30 6.68
CA ASN A 121 -12.00 -3.93 6.19
C ASN A 121 -10.88 -3.44 5.26
N ALA A 122 -9.92 -4.32 4.92
CA ALA A 122 -8.81 -3.95 4.06
C ALA A 122 -9.26 -3.65 2.64
N LEU A 123 -8.93 -2.46 2.18
CA LEU A 123 -9.06 -2.09 0.78
C LEU A 123 -7.98 -2.81 -0.04
N ASN A 124 -8.40 -3.54 -1.07
CA ASN A 124 -7.47 -4.02 -2.08
C ASN A 124 -7.19 -2.90 -3.09
N VAL A 125 -6.06 -2.21 -2.95
CA VAL A 125 -5.64 -1.10 -3.83
C VAL A 125 -5.29 -1.56 -5.25
N LEU A 126 -5.17 -2.87 -5.47
CA LEU A 126 -4.93 -3.47 -6.79
C LEU A 126 -6.21 -4.01 -7.43
N ASN A 127 -7.38 -3.82 -6.81
CA ASN A 127 -8.64 -4.32 -7.34
C ASN A 127 -9.10 -3.53 -8.57
N LYS A 128 -8.96 -4.15 -9.75
CA LYS A 128 -9.35 -3.55 -11.04
C LYS A 128 -10.87 -3.28 -11.17
N ALA A 129 -11.70 -3.97 -10.40
CA ALA A 129 -13.15 -3.76 -10.41
C ALA A 129 -13.59 -2.57 -9.54
N ASP A 130 -12.73 -2.12 -8.62
CA ASP A 130 -12.99 -0.93 -7.81
C ASP A 130 -12.65 0.31 -8.63
N LYS A 131 -13.69 1.05 -9.04
CA LYS A 131 -13.55 2.27 -9.84
C LYS A 131 -12.66 3.32 -9.19
N ARG A 132 -12.53 3.29 -7.85
CA ARG A 132 -11.64 4.19 -7.12
C ARG A 132 -10.18 3.89 -7.41
N GLN A 133 -9.79 2.64 -7.68
CA GLN A 133 -8.39 2.23 -7.85
C GLN A 133 -7.91 2.22 -9.31
N VAL A 134 -8.82 2.46 -10.27
CA VAL A 134 -8.52 2.46 -11.71
C VAL A 134 -7.41 3.46 -12.05
N THR A 135 -7.37 4.59 -11.35
CA THR A 135 -6.36 5.63 -11.54
C THR A 135 -4.94 5.14 -11.20
N LEU A 136 -4.75 4.54 -10.03
CA LEU A 136 -3.44 4.01 -9.61
C LEU A 136 -2.94 2.92 -10.56
N LEU A 137 -3.85 2.04 -11.01
CA LEU A 137 -3.52 1.02 -11.99
C LEU A 137 -3.17 1.60 -13.36
N GLY A 138 -3.84 2.68 -13.77
CA GLY A 138 -3.48 3.45 -14.96
C GLY A 138 -2.07 4.00 -14.85
N VAL A 139 -1.74 4.70 -13.76
CA VAL A 139 -0.39 5.26 -13.52
C VAL A 139 0.68 4.16 -13.54
N LEU A 140 0.42 3.00 -12.94
CA LEU A 140 1.37 1.89 -12.95
C LEU A 140 1.64 1.32 -14.36
N ASN A 141 0.65 1.38 -15.26
CA ASN A 141 0.77 0.86 -16.63
C ASN A 141 1.33 1.88 -17.62
N GLU A 142 1.20 3.18 -17.34
CA GLU A 142 1.69 4.29 -18.20
C GLU A 142 3.17 4.64 -17.92
N LEU A 143 3.79 4.04 -16.89
CA LEU A 143 5.19 4.25 -16.59
C LEU A 143 6.08 3.31 -17.45
N PRO A 144 7.09 3.85 -18.14
CA PRO A 144 7.90 3.11 -19.12
C PRO A 144 8.79 2.01 -18.49
#